data_AF-A0A3B9R073-F1
#
_entry.id   AF-A0A3B9R073-F1
#
_cell.length_a   1.000
_cell.length_b   1.000
_cell.length_c   1.000
_cell.angle_alpha   90.00
_cell.angle_beta   90.00
_cell.angle_gamma   90.00
#
_symmetry.space_group_name_H-M   'P 1'
#
loop_
_entity.id
_entity.type
_entity.pdbx_description
1 polymer ?
#
loop_
_entity_poly.entity_id
_entity_poly.type
_entity_poly.pdbx_seq_one_letter_code
_entity_poly.pdbx_strand_id
1 'polypeptide(L)'
;MALSEKQIDYSGNSNTSMEQLFLANEKDLYIASRSLKAMGHPLRLKILCILAEGTETSVQDLVDLVGTSQSNISQHLSILRD
;
A
#
# COMPACT_ATOMS: atom_id res chain seq x y z
N MET A 1 43.15 13.90 -26.38
CA MET A 1 43.25 13.79 -24.92
C MET A 1 42.83 15.11 -24.32
N ALA A 2 41.52 15.27 -24.10
CA ALA A 2 40.92 16.37 -23.34
C ALA A 2 39.42 16.07 -23.28
N LEU A 3 38.91 15.68 -22.12
CA LEU A 3 37.58 16.05 -21.63
C LEU A 3 37.70 16.03 -20.10
N SER A 4 37.78 17.23 -19.55
CA SER A 4 37.84 17.54 -18.12
C SER A 4 36.55 17.04 -17.46
N GLU A 5 36.67 16.10 -16.53
CA GLU A 5 35.56 15.75 -15.63
C GLU A 5 35.27 16.98 -14.78
N LYS A 6 34.07 17.53 -14.95
CA LYS A 6 33.62 18.70 -14.20
C LYS A 6 33.34 18.24 -12.77
N GLN A 7 34.26 18.56 -11.86
CA GLN A 7 34.02 18.55 -10.43
C GLN A 7 32.89 19.53 -10.14
N ILE A 8 31.70 19.01 -9.88
CA ILE A 8 30.61 19.82 -9.32
C ILE A 8 30.74 19.69 -7.81
N ASP A 9 31.49 20.61 -7.22
CA ASP A 9 31.44 20.89 -5.79
C ASP A 9 30.05 21.44 -5.44
N TYR A 10 29.15 20.56 -4.99
CA TYR A 10 27.95 20.98 -4.27
C TYR A 10 28.31 21.22 -2.80
N SER A 11 29.01 22.32 -2.54
CA SER A 11 29.10 22.87 -1.20
C SER A 11 27.80 23.60 -0.90
N GLY A 12 26.84 22.87 -0.34
CA GLY A 12 25.56 23.37 0.15
C GLY A 12 25.28 22.80 1.52
N ASN A 13 25.97 23.33 2.54
CA ASN A 13 25.63 23.05 3.94
C ASN A 13 24.36 23.83 4.30
N SER A 14 23.21 23.15 4.22
CA SER A 14 21.99 23.50 4.93
C SER A 14 21.56 22.26 5.71
N ASN A 15 21.96 22.27 6.98
CA ASN A 15 21.63 21.28 7.98
C ASN A 15 20.13 21.03 8.10
N THR A 16 19.80 19.73 8.20
CA THR A 16 18.55 19.13 8.68
C THR A 16 17.37 19.16 7.68
N SER A 17 16.79 17.97 7.44
CA SER A 17 15.43 17.74 6.88
C SER A 17 15.30 17.42 5.37
N MET A 18 16.02 16.41 4.83
CA MET A 18 15.59 15.81 3.54
C MET A 18 16.01 14.35 3.30
N GLU A 19 17.05 13.83 3.99
CA GLU A 19 17.44 12.41 3.87
C GLU A 19 16.46 11.43 4.55
N GLN A 20 15.55 11.94 5.40
CA GLN A 20 14.60 11.09 6.12
C GLN A 20 13.34 10.72 5.31
N LEU A 21 13.22 11.14 4.05
CA LEU A 21 11.98 10.92 3.29
C LEU A 21 11.87 9.55 2.61
N PHE A 22 12.95 8.81 2.37
CA PHE A 22 12.90 7.64 1.50
C PHE A 22 14.14 6.80 1.82
N LEU A 23 14.09 5.61 2.42
CA LEU A 23 13.30 4.46 2.01
C LEU A 23 12.96 3.65 3.26
N ALA A 24 11.70 3.24 3.38
CA ALA A 24 11.39 2.05 4.18
C ALA A 24 12.36 0.93 3.74
N ASN A 25 12.88 0.14 4.68
CA ASN A 25 13.85 -0.91 4.31
C ASN A 25 13.22 -1.83 3.23
N GLU A 26 14.03 -2.55 2.44
CA GLU A 26 13.51 -3.35 1.31
C GLU A 26 12.38 -4.31 1.72
N LYS A 27 12.42 -4.81 2.96
CA LYS A 27 11.37 -5.65 3.53
C LYS A 27 10.06 -4.87 3.72
N ASP A 28 10.10 -3.67 4.27
CA ASP A 28 8.90 -2.83 4.43
C ASP A 28 8.31 -2.44 3.07
N LEU A 29 9.15 -2.12 2.08
CA LEU A 29 8.71 -1.87 0.70
C LEU A 29 8.07 -3.11 0.08
N TYR A 30 8.63 -4.29 0.33
CA TYR A 30 8.07 -5.55 -0.13
C TYR A 30 6.68 -5.81 0.50
N ILE A 31 6.56 -5.62 1.82
CA ILE A 31 5.28 -5.76 2.54
C ILE A 31 4.25 -4.77 2.00
N ALA A 32 4.60 -3.49 1.91
CA ALA A 32 3.71 -2.45 1.41
C ALA A 32 3.25 -2.76 -0.03
N SER A 33 4.17 -3.13 -0.91
CA SER A 33 3.85 -3.53 -2.29
C SER A 33 2.89 -4.73 -2.34
N ARG A 34 3.13 -5.75 -1.51
CA ARG A 34 2.25 -6.92 -1.37
C ARG A 34 0.85 -6.52 -0.89
N SER A 35 0.75 -5.69 0.14
CA SER A 35 -0.53 -5.20 0.67
C SER A 35 -1.27 -4.37 -0.37
N LEU A 36 -0.60 -3.44 -1.06
CA LEU A 36 -1.21 -2.64 -2.12
C LEU A 36 -1.74 -3.51 -3.27
N LYS A 37 -0.98 -4.55 -3.67
CA LYS A 37 -1.42 -5.52 -4.67
C LYS A 37 -2.64 -6.31 -4.22
N ALA A 38 -2.70 -6.71 -2.95
CA ALA A 38 -3.86 -7.36 -2.38
C ALA A 38 -5.07 -6.42 -2.41
N MET A 39 -4.91 -5.16 -2.02
CA MET A 39 -5.97 -4.16 -1.92
C MET A 39 -6.54 -3.69 -3.27
N GLY A 40 -5.73 -3.63 -4.33
CA GLY A 40 -6.05 -2.97 -5.62
C GLY A 40 -7.21 -3.53 -6.45
N HIS A 41 -8.01 -4.46 -5.94
CA HIS A 41 -9.21 -4.96 -6.60
C HIS A 41 -10.45 -4.15 -6.17
N PRO A 42 -11.35 -3.72 -7.09
CA PRO A 42 -12.50 -2.88 -6.75
C PRO A 42 -13.36 -3.44 -5.61
N LEU A 43 -13.61 -4.75 -5.61
CA LEU A 43 -14.38 -5.41 -4.56
C LEU A 43 -13.70 -5.37 -3.19
N ARG A 44 -12.37 -5.48 -3.17
CA ARG A 44 -11.59 -5.46 -1.91
C ARG A 44 -11.55 -4.06 -1.34
N LEU A 45 -11.39 -3.05 -2.20
CA LEU A 45 -11.52 -1.65 -1.78
C LEU A 45 -12.91 -1.38 -1.18
N LYS A 46 -13.99 -1.86 -1.83
CA LYS A 46 -15.35 -1.72 -1.30
C LYS A 46 -15.48 -2.37 0.09
N ILE A 47 -14.97 -3.60 0.26
CA ILE A 47 -14.93 -4.29 1.56
C ILE A 47 -14.18 -3.46 2.60
N LEU A 48 -12.98 -2.95 2.27
CA LEU A 48 -12.17 -2.14 3.18
C LEU A 48 -12.86 -0.83 3.57
N CYS A 49 -13.55 -0.17 2.64
CA CYS A 49 -14.33 1.03 2.95
C CYS A 49 -15.45 0.74 3.97
N ILE A 50 -16.16 -0.39 3.80
CA ILE A 50 -17.20 -0.82 4.75
C ILE A 50 -16.58 -1.08 6.13
N LEU A 51 -15.47 -1.82 6.18
CA LEU A 51 -14.81 -2.16 7.46
C LEU A 51 -14.13 -0.96 8.13
N ALA A 52 -13.72 0.06 7.35
CA ALA A 52 -13.10 1.27 7.87
C ALA A 52 -14.05 2.13 8.72
N GLU A 53 -15.37 1.92 8.61
CA GLU A 53 -16.38 2.60 9.44
C GLU A 53 -16.33 2.17 10.92
N GLY A 54 -15.52 1.15 11.26
CA GLY A 54 -15.22 0.75 12.63
C GLY A 54 -16.26 -0.16 13.29
N THR A 55 -17.26 -0.60 12.52
CA THR A 55 -18.26 -1.57 12.97
C THR A 55 -17.83 -2.99 12.61
N GLU A 56 -17.88 -3.90 13.57
CA GLU A 56 -17.78 -5.33 13.27
C GLU A 56 -18.93 -5.71 12.33
N THR A 57 -18.58 -6.20 11.14
CA THR A 57 -19.53 -6.53 10.09
C THR A 57 -19.47 -8.03 9.81
N SER A 58 -20.62 -8.71 9.80
CA SER A 58 -20.64 -10.13 9.50
C SER A 58 -20.38 -10.38 8.02
N VAL A 59 -19.92 -11.59 7.68
CA VAL A 59 -19.73 -11.98 6.27
C VAL A 59 -21.05 -11.96 5.50
N GLN A 60 -22.18 -12.23 6.17
CA GLN A 60 -23.50 -12.18 5.55
C GLN A 60 -23.91 -10.73 5.22
N ASP A 61 -23.67 -9.79 6.13
CA ASP A 61 -23.95 -8.37 5.86
C ASP A 61 -23.06 -7.84 4.73
N LEU A 62 -21.80 -8.29 4.65
CA LEU A 62 -20.93 -7.96 3.52
C LEU A 62 -21.46 -8.50 2.20
N VAL A 63 -22.00 -9.72 2.18
CA VAL A 63 -22.64 -10.29 0.98
C VAL A 63 -23.78 -9.38 0.51
N ASP A 64 -24.61 -8.90 1.43
CA ASP A 64 -25.78 -8.07 1.14
C ASP A 64 -25.37 -6.66 0.68
N LEU A 65 -24.39 -6.03 1.34
CA LEU A 65 -23.87 -4.70 0.99
C LEU A 65 -23.10 -4.67 -0.33
N VAL A 66 -22.37 -5.75 -0.60
CA VAL A 66 -21.47 -5.83 -1.75
C VAL A 66 -22.20 -6.33 -3.00
N GLY A 67 -23.17 -7.24 -2.82
CA GLY A 67 -24.00 -7.78 -3.91
C GLY A 67 -23.33 -8.93 -4.66
N THR A 68 -22.71 -9.88 -3.96
CA THR A 68 -22.04 -11.04 -4.57
C THR A 68 -22.13 -12.30 -3.70
N SER A 69 -21.57 -13.42 -4.14
CA SER A 69 -21.65 -14.67 -3.38
C SER A 69 -20.76 -14.67 -2.14
N GLN A 70 -21.16 -15.45 -1.14
CA GLN A 70 -20.38 -15.69 0.08
C GLN A 70 -18.99 -16.28 -0.22
N SER A 71 -18.89 -17.20 -1.19
CA SER A 71 -17.58 -17.78 -1.56
C SER A 71 -16.65 -16.74 -2.18
N ASN A 72 -17.20 -15.83 -2.99
CA ASN A 72 -16.44 -14.73 -3.58
C ASN A 72 -15.95 -13.77 -2.49
N ILE A 73 -16.82 -13.38 -1.55
CA ILE A 73 -16.42 -12.57 -0.38
C ILE A 73 -15.32 -13.27 0.42
N SER A 74 -15.48 -14.56 0.75
CA SER A 74 -14.49 -15.33 1.52
C SER A 74 -13.12 -15.40 0.82
N GLN A 75 -13.12 -15.57 -0.51
CA GLN A 75 -11.90 -15.55 -1.30
C GLN A 75 -11.21 -14.19 -1.24
N HIS A 76 -11.98 -13.10 -1.37
CA HIS A 76 -11.43 -11.75 -1.30
C HIS A 76 -10.91 -11.41 0.11
N LEU A 77 -11.61 -11.80 1.17
CA LEU A 77 -11.17 -11.64 2.56
C LEU A 77 -9.90 -12.42 2.86
N SER A 78 -9.76 -13.63 2.32
CA SER A 78 -8.54 -14.43 2.48
C SER A 78 -7.33 -13.71 1.88
N ILE A 79 -7.50 -13.10 0.71
CA ILE A 79 -6.43 -12.34 0.03
C ILE A 79 -6.09 -11.04 0.78
N LEU A 80 -7.06 -10.42 1.47
CA LEU A 80 -6.83 -9.22 2.26
C LEU A 80 -6.15 -9.49 3.61
N ARG A 81 -6.34 -10.70 4.15
CA ARG A 81 -5.70 -11.15 5.40
C ARG A 81 -4.22 -11.51 5.20
N ASP A 82 -3.89 -12.08 4.05
CA ASP A 82 -2.57 -12.61 3.71
C ASP A 82 -1.61 -11.53 3.15
#